data_AF-A0A0C2X1I5-F1
#
_entry.id   AF-A0A0C2X1I5-F1
#
_cell.length_a   1.000
_cell.length_b   1.000
_cell.length_c   1.000
_cell.angle_alpha   90.00
_cell.angle_beta   90.00
_cell.angle_gamma   90.00
#
_symmetry.space_group_name_H-M   'P 1'
#
loop_
_entity.id
_entity.type
_entity.pdbx_description
1 polymer ?
#
loop_
_entity_poly.entity_id
_entity_poly.type
_entity_poly.pdbx_seq_one_letter_code
_entity_poly.pdbx_strand_id
1 'polypeptide(L)'
;MSSRLTDTEPIANKFNGLYDAIIHERFPSSQFVVTPQYPTLEAPEPFGVGASNFAISFVIEPVGLESPVLFIEVTPPTYIVPPNARKQAEKQIRARFGSLDHLVRIPKLYGISAIGKQVSYYTYDRASGAVEPAALPADPNRVIDTAPVERWANIMQEEGRTKFLAMVEEIKQMFLLFPTITSLRPAV
;
A
#
# COMPACT_ATOMS: atom_id res chain seq x y z
N MET A 1 -7.11 17.75 -12.66
CA MET A 1 -7.34 16.76 -11.59
C MET A 1 -8.76 16.96 -11.05
N SER A 2 -9.54 15.89 -10.93
CA SER A 2 -10.99 15.93 -10.82
C SER A 2 -11.48 16.38 -9.44
N SER A 3 -12.24 17.49 -9.40
CA SER A 3 -12.95 18.04 -8.23
C SER A 3 -14.17 17.20 -7.78
N ARG A 4 -14.37 16.00 -8.36
CA ARG A 4 -15.61 15.20 -8.21
C ARG A 4 -15.56 14.10 -7.16
N LEU A 5 -14.42 13.85 -6.53
CA LEU A 5 -14.31 12.81 -5.49
C LEU A 5 -14.57 13.44 -4.12
N THR A 6 -15.72 13.17 -3.51
CA THR A 6 -15.95 13.50 -2.10
C THR A 6 -15.70 12.25 -1.25
N ASP A 7 -15.07 12.42 -0.08
CA ASP A 7 -14.64 11.30 0.78
C ASP A 7 -15.83 10.56 1.46
N THR A 8 -17.06 10.92 1.07
CA THR A 8 -18.34 10.42 1.58
C THR A 8 -19.04 9.44 0.63
N GLU A 9 -18.52 9.22 -0.58
CA GLU A 9 -19.17 8.35 -1.57
C GLU A 9 -18.81 6.88 -1.36
N PRO A 10 -19.78 5.97 -1.15
CA PRO A 10 -19.53 4.58 -0.72
C PRO A 10 -18.98 3.65 -1.82
N ILE A 11 -18.63 4.18 -3.00
CA ILE A 11 -18.25 3.37 -4.16
C ILE A 11 -16.72 3.22 -4.21
N ALA A 12 -16.23 2.06 -3.74
CA ALA A 12 -14.81 1.67 -3.75
C ALA A 12 -14.11 1.96 -5.10
N ASN A 13 -14.81 1.67 -6.20
CA ASN A 13 -14.28 1.77 -7.55
C ASN A 13 -13.84 3.18 -7.97
N LYS A 14 -14.35 4.23 -7.32
CA LYS A 14 -13.99 5.61 -7.66
C LYS A 14 -12.59 6.00 -7.20
N PHE A 15 -12.09 5.40 -6.13
CA PHE A 15 -10.74 5.68 -5.64
C PHE A 15 -9.67 4.87 -6.37
N ASN A 16 -10.04 3.73 -6.97
CA ASN A 16 -9.14 2.99 -7.84
C ASN A 16 -8.60 3.86 -8.96
N GLY A 17 -9.47 4.61 -9.65
CA GLY A 17 -9.03 5.52 -10.72
C GLY A 17 -8.10 6.65 -10.24
N LEU A 18 -8.22 7.06 -8.98
CA LEU A 18 -7.29 8.02 -8.38
C LEU A 18 -5.90 7.40 -8.19
N TYR A 19 -5.84 6.23 -7.55
CA TYR A 19 -4.57 5.55 -7.28
C TYR A 19 -3.92 5.04 -8.56
N ASP A 20 -4.70 4.46 -9.48
CA ASP A 20 -4.26 4.05 -10.81
C ASP A 20 -3.57 5.19 -11.57
N ALA A 21 -4.19 6.37 -11.60
CA ALA A 21 -3.61 7.55 -12.23
C ALA A 21 -2.29 8.00 -11.56
N ILE A 22 -2.25 8.07 -10.22
CA ILE A 22 -1.06 8.48 -9.47
C ILE A 22 0.09 7.48 -9.65
N ILE A 23 -0.22 6.18 -9.63
CA ILE A 23 0.76 5.11 -9.80
C ILE A 23 1.34 5.19 -11.21
N HIS A 24 0.51 5.22 -12.24
CA HIS A 24 0.97 5.26 -13.63
C HIS A 24 1.73 6.55 -13.99
N GLU A 25 1.45 7.66 -13.32
CA GLU A 25 2.25 8.89 -13.46
C GLU A 25 3.68 8.73 -12.89
N ARG A 26 3.85 7.95 -11.82
CA ARG A 26 5.11 7.87 -11.07
C ARG A 26 5.95 6.62 -11.34
N PHE A 27 5.29 5.55 -11.76
CA PHE A 27 5.83 4.24 -12.09
C PHE A 27 5.48 3.92 -13.55
N PRO A 28 6.22 4.49 -14.53
CA PRO A 28 5.93 4.28 -15.94
C PRO A 28 6.16 2.81 -16.33
N SER A 29 5.32 2.31 -17.24
CA SER A 29 5.36 0.91 -17.71
C SER A 29 6.66 0.50 -18.42
N SER A 30 7.49 1.49 -18.82
CA SER A 30 8.82 1.24 -19.35
C SER A 30 9.83 0.77 -18.30
N GLN A 31 9.55 1.01 -17.03
CA GLN A 31 10.47 0.72 -15.91
C GLN A 31 9.83 -0.14 -14.82
N PHE A 32 8.50 -0.17 -14.74
CA PHE A 32 7.78 -0.90 -13.69
C PHE A 32 6.60 -1.68 -14.26
N VAL A 33 6.32 -2.82 -13.65
CA VAL A 33 5.10 -3.60 -13.80
C VAL A 33 4.19 -3.24 -12.64
N VAL A 34 2.94 -2.89 -12.95
CA VAL A 34 1.90 -2.60 -11.96
C VAL A 34 0.83 -3.68 -12.10
N THR A 35 0.65 -4.49 -11.06
CA THR A 35 -0.31 -5.60 -11.06
C THR A 35 -1.43 -5.31 -10.07
N PRO A 36 -2.65 -4.99 -10.54
CA PRO A 36 -3.82 -4.96 -9.67
C PRO A 36 -4.19 -6.39 -9.27
N GLN A 37 -4.31 -6.62 -7.97
CA GLN A 37 -4.78 -7.86 -7.38
C GLN A 37 -6.11 -7.59 -6.69
N TYR A 38 -7.09 -8.43 -7.02
CA TYR A 38 -8.41 -8.39 -6.41
C TYR A 38 -8.45 -9.44 -5.31
N PRO A 39 -9.17 -9.19 -4.20
CA PRO A 39 -9.41 -10.22 -3.20
C PRO A 39 -10.04 -11.43 -3.90
N THR A 40 -9.34 -12.56 -3.90
CA THR A 40 -9.94 -13.82 -4.32
C THR A 40 -11.01 -14.18 -3.30
N LEU A 41 -12.22 -14.55 -3.75
CA LEU A 41 -13.38 -14.85 -2.90
C LEU A 41 -13.21 -16.09 -1.98
N GLU A 42 -11.98 -16.57 -1.77
CA GLU A 42 -11.67 -17.84 -1.11
C GLU A 42 -10.96 -17.62 0.22
N ALA A 43 -11.74 -17.29 1.25
CA ALA A 43 -11.59 -17.83 2.59
C ALA A 43 -12.85 -17.46 3.41
N PRO A 44 -13.76 -18.40 3.69
CA PRO A 44 -14.73 -18.19 4.77
C PRO A 44 -13.95 -18.25 6.09
N GLU A 45 -13.70 -17.09 6.70
CA GLU A 45 -13.26 -17.02 8.10
C GLU A 45 -14.27 -17.81 8.97
N PRO A 46 -13.85 -18.82 9.76
CA PRO A 46 -14.77 -19.72 10.45
C PRO A 46 -15.57 -19.07 11.60
N PHE A 47 -15.32 -17.79 11.92
CA PHE A 47 -16.00 -17.10 13.01
C PHE A 47 -16.25 -15.63 12.69
N GLY A 48 -17.51 -15.27 12.47
CA GLY A 48 -18.02 -13.94 12.79
C GLY A 48 -18.22 -12.99 11.62
N VAL A 49 -19.49 -12.85 11.25
CA VAL A 49 -20.15 -11.77 10.52
C VAL A 49 -19.36 -10.44 10.46
N GLY A 50 -18.99 -10.05 9.25
CA GLY A 50 -18.65 -8.68 8.87
C GLY A 50 -18.14 -8.67 7.44
N ALA A 51 -18.83 -8.00 6.53
CA ALA A 51 -18.51 -7.94 5.10
C ALA A 51 -16.99 -7.82 4.86
N SER A 52 -16.37 -8.89 4.38
CA SER A 52 -14.93 -8.96 4.12
C SER A 52 -14.52 -7.82 3.19
N ASN A 53 -13.61 -6.98 3.69
CA ASN A 53 -13.09 -5.79 3.04
C ASN A 53 -12.53 -6.10 1.64
N PHE A 54 -13.20 -5.60 0.61
CA PHE A 54 -12.73 -5.66 -0.78
C PHE A 54 -11.66 -4.57 -1.04
N ALA A 55 -10.51 -4.64 -0.36
CA ALA A 55 -9.43 -3.75 -0.74
C ALA A 55 -8.82 -4.22 -2.07
N ILE A 56 -8.57 -3.30 -2.98
CA ILE A 56 -7.81 -3.59 -4.19
C ILE A 56 -6.35 -3.34 -3.88
N SER A 57 -5.52 -4.35 -4.13
CA SER A 57 -4.09 -4.29 -3.90
C SER A 57 -3.38 -3.99 -5.22
N PHE A 58 -2.64 -2.88 -5.30
CA PHE A 58 -1.70 -2.68 -6.39
C PHE A 58 -0.33 -3.16 -5.93
N VAL A 59 0.31 -4.06 -6.68
CA VAL A 59 1.70 -4.48 -6.44
C VAL A 59 2.56 -3.92 -7.57
N ILE A 60 3.66 -3.26 -7.21
CA ILE A 60 4.57 -2.60 -8.14
C ILE A 60 5.92 -3.28 -8.05
N GLU A 61 6.43 -3.70 -9.21
CA GLU A 61 7.70 -4.42 -9.39
C GLU A 61 8.52 -3.72 -10.48
N PRO A 62 9.84 -3.50 -10.32
CA PRO A 62 10.66 -3.00 -11.42
C PRO A 62 10.80 -4.03 -12.54
N VAL A 63 10.82 -3.58 -13.79
CA VAL A 63 11.05 -4.45 -14.95
C VAL A 63 12.42 -5.10 -14.83
N GLY A 64 12.45 -6.43 -14.91
CA GLY A 64 13.68 -7.22 -14.79
C GLY A 64 14.06 -7.60 -13.35
N LEU A 65 13.30 -7.16 -12.35
CA LEU A 65 13.49 -7.53 -10.95
C LEU A 65 12.24 -8.24 -10.42
N GLU A 66 12.35 -9.54 -10.13
CA GLU A 66 11.29 -10.32 -9.46
C GLU A 66 11.25 -10.02 -7.95
N SER A 67 10.93 -8.77 -7.61
CA SER A 67 10.74 -8.30 -6.23
C SER A 67 9.80 -7.11 -6.18
N PRO A 68 8.76 -7.15 -5.33
CA PRO A 68 7.94 -5.97 -5.08
C PRO A 68 8.80 -4.87 -4.45
N VAL A 69 8.58 -3.63 -4.90
CA VAL A 69 9.14 -2.41 -4.31
C VAL A 69 8.10 -1.62 -3.54
N LEU A 70 6.84 -1.72 -3.95
CA LEU A 70 5.72 -1.01 -3.35
C LEU A 70 4.46 -1.85 -3.51
N PHE A 71 3.59 -1.81 -2.50
CA PHE A 71 2.20 -2.18 -2.67
C PHE A 71 1.25 -1.15 -2.03
N ILE A 72 0.03 -1.06 -2.56
CA ILE A 72 -1.00 -0.13 -2.10
C ILE A 72 -2.29 -0.90 -1.88
N GLU A 73 -2.81 -0.86 -0.66
CA GLU A 73 -4.11 -1.44 -0.27
C GLU A 73 -5.17 -0.34 -0.28
N VAL A 74 -6.00 -0.30 -1.33
CA VAL A 74 -7.08 0.68 -1.48
C VAL A 74 -8.38 0.10 -0.95
N THR A 75 -8.77 0.53 0.24
CA THR A 75 -10.07 0.19 0.83
C THR A 75 -11.11 1.24 0.41
N PRO A 76 -12.37 0.85 0.13
CA PRO A 76 -13.44 1.83 -0.04
C PRO A 76 -13.45 2.87 1.10
N PRO A 77 -13.91 4.10 0.83
CA PRO A 77 -14.08 5.10 1.87
C PRO A 77 -15.19 4.66 2.83
N THR A 78 -14.80 3.87 3.81
CA THR A 78 -15.49 3.84 5.09
C THR A 78 -15.06 5.09 5.85
N TYR A 79 -15.90 5.57 6.78
CA TYR A 79 -15.51 6.71 7.60
C TYR A 79 -14.15 6.37 8.24
N ILE A 80 -13.11 7.14 7.91
CA ILE A 80 -11.81 7.01 8.58
C ILE A 80 -11.93 7.32 10.08
N VAL A 81 -12.96 8.09 10.46
CA VAL A 81 -13.23 8.59 11.82
C VAL A 81 -13.30 7.48 12.88
N PRO A 82 -14.08 6.39 12.74
CA PRO A 82 -14.06 5.28 13.68
C PRO A 82 -12.67 4.61 13.76
N PRO A 83 -12.10 4.48 14.98
CA PRO A 83 -10.84 3.77 15.22
C PRO A 83 -10.80 2.35 14.64
N ASN A 84 -11.96 1.69 14.55
CA ASN A 84 -12.04 0.33 14.01
C ASN A 84 -11.61 0.25 12.54
N ALA A 85 -11.97 1.24 11.71
CA ALA A 85 -11.58 1.25 10.31
C ALA A 85 -10.05 1.35 10.16
N ARG A 86 -9.42 2.24 10.94
CA ARG A 86 -7.96 2.41 10.96
C ARG A 86 -7.24 1.15 11.48
N LYS A 87 -7.77 0.54 12.55
CA LYS A 87 -7.26 -0.73 13.11
C LYS A 87 -7.34 -1.89 12.12
N GLN A 88 -8.45 -2.03 11.40
CA GLN A 88 -8.59 -3.06 10.37
C GLN A 88 -7.62 -2.83 9.21
N ALA A 89 -7.48 -1.59 8.76
CA ALA A 89 -6.54 -1.22 7.70
C ALA A 89 -5.07 -1.49 8.10
N GLU A 90 -4.70 -1.24 9.36
CA GLU A 90 -3.38 -1.59 9.89
C GLU A 90 -3.17 -3.12 9.99
N LYS A 91 -4.18 -3.87 10.43
CA LYS A 91 -4.10 -5.35 10.44
C LYS A 91 -3.87 -5.87 9.02
N GLN A 92 -4.59 -5.32 8.05
CA GLN A 92 -4.51 -5.72 6.65
C GLN A 92 -3.14 -5.42 6.03
N ILE A 93 -2.61 -4.20 6.17
CA ILE A 93 -1.30 -3.85 5.59
C ILE A 93 -0.17 -4.71 6.18
N ARG A 94 -0.23 -5.04 7.48
CA ARG A 94 0.78 -5.89 8.14
C ARG A 94 0.68 -7.35 7.70
N ALA A 95 -0.53 -7.89 7.57
CA ALA A 95 -0.74 -9.20 6.99
C ALA A 95 -0.18 -9.26 5.55
N ARG A 96 -0.35 -8.17 4.80
CA ARG A 96 0.15 -8.07 3.43
C ARG A 96 1.68 -8.09 3.35
N PHE A 97 2.38 -7.38 4.24
CA PHE A 97 3.84 -7.52 4.35
C PHE A 97 4.26 -8.97 4.60
N GLY A 98 3.61 -9.65 5.55
CA GLY A 98 3.88 -11.07 5.83
C GLY A 98 3.58 -12.01 4.65
N SER A 99 2.65 -11.64 3.76
CA SER A 99 2.39 -12.43 2.54
C SER A 99 3.38 -12.17 1.40
N LEU A 100 4.09 -11.04 1.41
CA LEU A 100 5.02 -10.63 0.35
C LEU A 100 6.48 -10.80 0.73
N ASP A 101 6.79 -11.04 2.01
CA ASP A 101 8.15 -11.08 2.58
C ASP A 101 9.12 -11.98 1.80
N HIS A 102 8.66 -13.18 1.44
CA HIS A 102 9.42 -14.21 0.73
C HIS A 102 9.72 -13.82 -0.72
N LEU A 103 9.03 -12.82 -1.28
CA LEU A 103 9.27 -12.25 -2.61
C LEU A 103 10.23 -11.05 -2.56
N VAL A 104 10.45 -10.43 -1.40
CA VAL A 104 11.29 -9.23 -1.29
C VAL A 104 12.77 -9.61 -1.51
N ARG A 105 13.42 -8.97 -2.49
CA ARG A 105 14.85 -9.11 -2.81
C ARG A 105 15.66 -7.84 -2.56
N ILE A 106 14.98 -6.75 -2.23
CA ILE A 106 15.56 -5.44 -1.91
C ILE A 106 15.59 -5.21 -0.38
N PRO A 107 16.37 -4.24 0.13
CA PRO A 107 16.48 -3.99 1.57
C PRO A 107 15.16 -3.54 2.21
N LYS A 108 14.31 -2.84 1.44
CA LYS A 108 13.11 -2.21 1.97
C LYS A 108 11.92 -2.38 1.03
N LEU A 109 10.79 -2.87 1.54
CA LEU A 109 9.51 -2.90 0.83
C LEU A 109 8.62 -1.78 1.37
N TYR A 110 7.96 -1.03 0.49
CA TYR A 110 7.01 0.00 0.89
C TYR A 110 5.56 -0.51 0.83
N GLY A 111 4.74 -0.05 1.77
CA GLY A 111 3.31 -0.31 1.81
C GLY A 111 2.54 0.97 2.04
N ILE A 112 1.43 1.16 1.32
CA ILE A 112 0.48 2.25 1.56
C ILE A 112 -0.88 1.67 1.90
N SER A 113 -1.42 2.05 3.04
CA SER A 113 -2.83 1.78 3.37
C SER A 113 -3.65 3.00 3.02
N ALA A 114 -4.64 2.84 2.15
CA ALA A 114 -5.49 3.90 1.64
C ALA A 114 -6.96 3.69 2.03
N ILE A 115 -7.54 4.66 2.72
CA ILE A 115 -8.99 4.76 2.97
C ILE A 115 -9.48 6.02 2.27
N GLY A 116 -10.10 5.86 1.09
CA GLY A 116 -10.40 7.01 0.23
C GLY A 116 -9.11 7.76 -0.16
N LYS A 117 -9.01 9.06 0.18
CA LYS A 117 -7.78 9.87 -0.04
C LYS A 117 -6.80 9.85 1.13
N GLN A 118 -7.22 9.30 2.26
CA GLN A 118 -6.40 9.25 3.46
C GLN A 118 -5.45 8.08 3.35
N VAL A 119 -4.16 8.34 3.51
CA VAL A 119 -3.12 7.35 3.36
C VAL A 119 -2.22 7.30 4.59
N SER A 120 -1.86 6.09 4.98
CA SER A 120 -0.81 5.82 5.96
C SER A 120 0.31 5.04 5.27
N TYR A 121 1.54 5.46 5.53
CA TYR A 121 2.74 4.91 4.88
C TYR A 121 3.46 3.94 5.82
N TYR A 122 3.95 2.85 5.26
CA TYR A 122 4.65 1.80 5.98
C TYR A 122 5.91 1.36 5.23
N THR A 123 6.89 0.87 5.98
CA THR A 123 8.11 0.27 5.44
C THR A 123 8.39 -1.05 6.12
N TYR A 124 8.78 -2.05 5.35
CA TYR A 124 9.30 -3.32 5.84
C TYR A 124 10.80 -3.38 5.58
N ASP A 125 11.59 -3.62 6.62
CA ASP A 125 13.02 -3.87 6.51
C ASP A 125 13.27 -5.37 6.35
N ARG A 126 13.92 -5.75 5.25
CA ARG A 126 14.15 -7.15 4.91
C ARG A 126 15.11 -7.85 5.87
N ALA A 127 16.09 -7.14 6.40
CA ALA A 127 17.12 -7.74 7.24
C ALA A 127 16.59 -8.14 8.62
N SER A 128 15.74 -7.29 9.21
CA SER A 128 15.15 -7.50 10.54
C SER A 128 13.73 -8.10 10.49
N GLY A 129 13.05 -7.99 9.35
CA GLY A 129 11.62 -8.29 9.23
C GLY A 129 10.71 -7.25 9.89
N ALA A 130 11.26 -6.12 10.35
CA ALA A 130 10.50 -5.10 11.06
C ALA A 130 9.59 -4.30 10.11
N VAL A 131 8.37 -3.99 10.57
CA VAL A 131 7.44 -3.10 9.87
C VAL A 131 7.25 -1.81 10.66
N GLU A 132 7.65 -0.70 10.06
CA GLU A 132 7.47 0.65 10.58
C GLU A 132 6.28 1.37 9.90
N PRO A 133 5.54 2.24 10.61
CA PRO A 133 5.65 2.48 12.05
C PRO A 133 5.32 1.23 12.87
N ALA A 134 5.90 1.07 14.05
CA ALA A 134 5.56 -0.02 14.97
C ALA A 134 4.05 -0.08 15.28
N ALA A 135 3.51 -1.30 15.41
CA ALA A 135 2.12 -1.51 15.82
C ALA A 135 1.96 -1.03 17.26
N LEU A 136 0.90 -0.27 17.55
CA LEU A 136 0.55 -0.03 18.94
C LEU A 136 0.02 -1.35 19.55
N PRO A 137 0.46 -1.71 20.76
CA PRO A 137 0.02 -2.94 21.40
C PRO A 137 -1.49 -2.89 21.62
N ALA A 138 -2.17 -3.98 21.26
CA ALA A 138 -3.58 -4.15 21.60
C ALA A 138 -3.70 -4.30 23.12
N ASP A 139 -4.71 -3.65 23.71
CA ASP A 139 -5.07 -3.82 25.11
C ASP A 139 -6.36 -4.67 25.18
N PRO A 140 -6.36 -5.82 25.89
CA PRO A 140 -7.54 -6.67 25.97
C PRO A 140 -8.72 -6.01 26.68
N ASN A 141 -8.48 -4.96 27.46
CA ASN A 141 -9.47 -4.26 28.27
C ASN A 141 -9.87 -2.89 27.70
N ARG A 142 -9.24 -2.44 26.60
CA ARG A 142 -9.47 -1.10 26.04
C ARG A 142 -9.56 -1.12 24.53
N VAL A 143 -10.49 -0.33 23.99
CA VAL A 143 -10.51 -0.01 22.56
C VAL A 143 -9.40 1.01 22.29
N ILE A 144 -8.20 0.50 21.99
CA ILE A 144 -7.07 1.32 21.55
C ILE A 144 -7.12 1.45 20.03
N ASP A 145 -7.03 2.70 19.56
CA ASP A 145 -6.74 2.98 18.17
C ASP A 145 -5.29 2.59 17.88
N THR A 146 -5.08 1.46 17.22
CA THR A 146 -3.73 0.95 16.97
C THR A 146 -3.03 1.71 15.84
N ALA A 147 -3.82 2.42 15.02
CA ALA A 147 -3.38 3.26 13.91
C ALA A 147 -3.94 4.68 14.07
N PRO A 148 -3.34 5.49 14.97
CA PRO A 148 -3.81 6.83 15.32
C PRO A 148 -4.07 7.70 14.09
N VAL A 149 -5.08 8.57 14.17
CA VAL A 149 -5.51 9.45 13.07
C VAL A 149 -4.36 10.30 12.54
N GLU A 150 -3.40 10.65 13.39
CA GLU A 150 -2.20 11.43 13.08
C GLU A 150 -1.26 10.72 12.09
N ARG A 151 -1.38 9.39 11.91
CA ARG A 151 -0.63 8.63 10.89
C ARG A 151 -1.17 8.83 9.47
N TRP A 152 -2.40 9.33 9.36
CA TRP A 152 -3.12 9.44 8.10
C TRP A 152 -2.98 10.84 7.53
N ALA A 153 -2.54 10.93 6.28
CA ALA A 153 -2.45 12.19 5.55
C ALA A 153 -3.30 12.11 4.28
N ASN A 154 -3.88 13.23 3.86
CA ASN A 154 -4.60 13.27 2.61
C ASN A 154 -3.61 13.35 1.43
N ILE A 155 -3.60 12.34 0.57
CA ILE A 155 -2.66 12.25 -0.57
C ILE A 155 -2.83 13.39 -1.58
N MET A 156 -4.01 14.03 -1.60
CA MET A 156 -4.31 15.18 -2.48
C MET A 156 -3.88 16.51 -1.87
N GLN A 157 -3.51 16.54 -0.59
CA GLN A 157 -2.98 17.72 0.09
C GLN A 157 -1.44 17.67 0.10
N GLU A 158 -0.83 18.83 0.35
CA GLU A 158 0.62 19.00 0.29
C GLU A 158 1.39 18.00 1.16
N GLU A 159 0.93 17.76 2.40
CA GLU A 159 1.60 16.85 3.33
C GLU A 159 1.64 15.42 2.79
N GLY A 160 0.48 14.86 2.42
CA GLY A 160 0.39 13.50 1.88
C GLY A 160 1.13 13.39 0.54
N ARG A 161 0.97 14.38 -0.34
CA ARG A 161 1.68 14.40 -1.62
C ARG A 161 3.20 14.40 -1.44
N THR A 162 3.71 15.20 -0.51
CA THR A 162 5.16 15.29 -0.24
C THR A 162 5.71 13.98 0.27
N LYS A 163 5.02 13.34 1.25
CA LYS A 163 5.39 12.02 1.76
C LYS A 163 5.41 10.95 0.66
N PHE A 164 4.39 10.95 -0.20
CA PHE A 164 4.33 10.04 -1.34
C PHE A 164 5.48 10.26 -2.34
N LEU A 165 5.78 11.51 -2.70
CA LEU A 165 6.86 11.82 -3.64
C LEU A 165 8.24 11.46 -3.08
N ALA A 166 8.48 11.71 -1.79
CA ALA A 166 9.72 11.32 -1.12
C ALA A 166 9.93 9.80 -1.16
N MET A 167 8.87 9.02 -0.88
CA MET A 167 8.90 7.56 -1.00
C MET A 167 9.21 7.11 -2.43
N VAL A 168 8.54 7.69 -3.44
CA VAL A 168 8.77 7.35 -4.84
C VAL A 168 10.23 7.60 -5.23
N GLU A 169 10.80 8.72 -4.80
CA GLU A 169 12.20 9.03 -5.09
C GLU A 169 13.14 8.03 -4.40
N GLU A 170 12.89 7.68 -3.14
CA GLU A 170 13.70 6.68 -2.45
C GLU A 170 13.62 5.29 -3.13
N ILE A 171 12.43 4.88 -3.60
CA ILE A 171 12.27 3.64 -4.40
C ILE A 171 13.12 3.70 -5.66
N LYS A 172 13.10 4.82 -6.39
CA LYS A 172 13.88 5.00 -7.62
C LYS A 172 15.38 4.97 -7.35
N GLN A 173 15.85 5.64 -6.30
CA GLN A 173 17.26 5.62 -5.91
C GLN A 173 17.70 4.21 -5.49
N MET A 174 16.88 3.52 -4.71
CA MET A 174 17.16 2.15 -4.31
C MET A 174 17.28 1.25 -5.55
N PHE A 175 16.38 1.38 -6.53
CA PHE A 175 16.46 0.66 -7.80
C PHE A 175 17.73 0.98 -8.60
N LEU A 176 18.17 2.24 -8.65
CA LEU A 176 19.43 2.61 -9.32
C LEU A 176 20.67 1.98 -8.66
N LEU A 177 20.62 1.69 -7.36
CA LEU A 177 21.70 1.08 -6.59
C LEU A 177 21.68 -0.45 -6.64
N PHE A 178 20.61 -1.07 -7.14
CA PHE A 178 20.55 -2.50 -7.46
C PHE A 178 20.78 -2.67 -8.96
N PRO A 179 22.04 -2.78 -9.43
CA PRO A 179 22.30 -3.07 -10.83
C PRO A 179 21.75 -4.45 -11.14
N THR A 180 20.53 -4.52 -11.67
CA THR A 180 20.02 -5.76 -12.23
C THR A 180 20.55 -5.83 -13.65
N ILE A 181 21.61 -6.63 -13.80
CA ILE A 181 21.88 -7.53 -14.93
C ILE A 181 21.18 -7.10 -16.24
N THR A 182 21.54 -5.91 -16.74
CA THR A 182 21.15 -5.47 -18.09
C THR A 182 22.34 -5.67 -19.03
N SER A 183 22.97 -6.83 -18.91
CA SER A 183 23.87 -7.36 -19.93
C SER A 183 23.54 -8.84 -20.03
N LEU A 184 22.54 -9.15 -20.85
CA LEU A 184 22.36 -10.39 -21.60
C LEU A 184 21.08 -10.23 -22.46
N ARG A 185 21.13 -9.28 -23.40
CA ARG A 185 20.48 -9.52 -24.69
C ARG A 185 21.57 -10.06 -25.61
N PRO A 186 21.52 -11.31 -26.08
CA PRO A 186 22.29 -11.66 -27.25
C PRO A 186 21.71 -10.88 -28.43
N ALA A 187 22.58 -10.25 -29.21
CA ALA A 187 22.21 -9.74 -30.52
C ALA A 187 21.69 -10.93 -31.34
N VAL A 188 20.46 -10.80 -31.86
CA VAL A 188 19.95 -11.60 -32.98
C VAL A 188 19.58 -10.62 -34.06
#